data_AF-A0A6N9UZZ4-F1
#
_entry.id   AF-A0A6N9UZZ4-F1
#
_cell.length_a   1.000
_cell.length_b   1.000
_cell.length_c   1.000
_cell.angle_alpha   90.00
_cell.angle_beta   90.00
_cell.angle_gamma   90.00
#
_symmetry.space_group_name_H-M   'P 1'
#
loop_
_entity.id
_entity.type
_entity.pdbx_description
1 polymer ?
#
loop_
_entity_poly.entity_id
_entity_poly.type
_entity_poly.pdbx_seq_one_letter_code
_entity_poly.pdbx_strand_id
1 'polypeptide(L)' 'LSKEEKDAGKSHPLLSERRNILVIVDEAHRSHYDSLDGYARHLRDALPYATLLAFTGTPISKAEADTRAV' A
#
# COMPACT_ATOMS: atom_id res chain seq x y z
N LEU A 1 1.75 -3.48 15.75
CA LEU A 1 0.39 -3.87 16.12
C LEU A 1 0.47 -5.08 17.03
N SER A 2 -0.01 -4.95 18.27
CA SER A 2 -0.16 -6.08 19.19
C SER A 2 -1.18 -7.09 18.62
N LYS A 3 -1.18 -8.32 19.14
CA LYS A 3 -2.12 -9.37 18.69
C LYS A 3 -3.59 -8.94 18.86
N GLU A 4 -3.86 -8.17 19.90
CA GLU A 4 -5.17 -7.60 20.22
C GLU A 4 -5.64 -6.57 19.19
N GLU A 5 -4.72 -5.77 18.63
CA GLU A 5 -5.06 -4.77 17.61
C GLU A 5 -5.39 -5.42 16.26
N LYS A 6 -4.77 -6.57 15.94
CA LYS A 6 -5.10 -7.36 14.74
C LYS A 6 -6.45 -8.07 14.87
N ASP A 7 -6.74 -8.65 16.03
CA ASP A 7 -8.00 -9.38 16.28
C ASP A 7 -9.21 -8.44 16.43
N ALA A 8 -9.00 -7.17 16.78
CA ALA A 8 -10.06 -6.17 16.92
C ALA A 8 -10.64 -5.66 15.59
N GLY A 9 -10.06 -6.02 14.44
CA GLY A 9 -10.53 -5.58 13.12
C GLY A 9 -10.59 -4.05 12.95
N LYS A 10 -9.87 -3.30 13.80
CA LYS A 10 -9.93 -1.85 13.80
C LYS A 10 -9.19 -1.32 12.58
N SER A 11 -9.93 -0.62 11.72
CA SER A 11 -9.41 0.18 10.63
C SER A 11 -8.29 1.10 11.16
N HIS A 12 -7.22 1.26 10.38
CA HIS A 12 -6.12 2.13 10.77
C HIS A 12 -6.66 3.55 11.03
N PRO A 13 -6.19 4.25 12.08
CA PRO A 13 -6.66 5.60 12.35
C PRO A 13 -6.37 6.52 11.16
N LEU A 14 -7.29 7.44 10.91
CA LEU A 14 -7.12 8.53 9.97
C LEU A 14 -5.96 9.42 10.45
N LEU A 15 -4.91 9.51 9.64
CA LEU A 15 -3.76 10.36 9.91
C LEU A 15 -3.93 11.74 9.26
N SER A 16 -4.49 11.80 8.05
CA SER A 16 -4.75 13.08 7.37
C SER A 16 -5.70 12.97 6.19
N GLU A 17 -6.57 13.98 6.01
CA GLU A 17 -7.41 14.15 4.81
C GLU A 17 -6.82 15.11 3.78
N ARG A 18 -5.57 15.54 3.96
CA ARG A 18 -4.93 16.46 3.03
C ARG A 18 -4.69 15.81 1.67
N ARG A 19 -5.00 16.56 0.61
CA ARG A 19 -4.82 16.12 -0.79
C ARG A 19 -3.40 16.32 -1.32
N ASN A 20 -2.54 17.02 -0.57
CA ASN A 20 -1.17 17.35 -0.96
C ASN A 20 -0.12 16.48 -0.24
N ILE A 21 -0.47 15.22 0.01
CA ILE A 21 0.44 14.23 0.62
C ILE A 21 0.93 13.28 -0.47
N LEU A 22 2.25 13.10 -0.54
CA LEU A 22 2.90 12.13 -1.40
C LEU A 22 3.52 11.02 -0.54
N VAL A 23 3.13 9.79 -0.78
CA VAL A 23 3.69 8.59 -0.14
C VAL A 23 4.58 7.90 -1.17
N ILE A 24 5.85 7.71 -0.83
CA ILE A 24 6.82 6.99 -1.67
C ILE A 24 7.27 5.76 -0.90
N VAL A 25 7.15 4.59 -1.52
CA VAL A 25 7.60 3.32 -0.94
C VAL A 25 8.69 2.73 -1.81
N ASP A 26 9.79 2.40 -1.15
CA ASP A 26 10.88 1.63 -1.75
C ASP A 26 10.71 0.14 -1.42
N GLU A 27 11.17 -0.72 -2.33
CA GLU A 27 11.00 -2.17 -2.27
C GLU A 27 9.60 -2.63 -1.89
N ALA A 28 8.62 -2.16 -2.66
CA ALA A 28 7.21 -2.50 -2.57
C ALA A 28 6.96 -3.98 -2.93
N HIS A 29 7.35 -4.86 -2.00
CA HIS A 29 7.21 -6.30 -2.14
C HIS A 29 5.75 -6.76 -1.99
N ARG A 30 5.42 -7.80 -2.74
CA ARG A 30 4.09 -8.44 -2.77
C ARG A 30 3.55 -8.76 -1.36
N SER A 31 4.37 -9.24 -0.43
CA SER A 31 3.93 -9.56 0.94
C SER A 31 3.41 -8.33 1.71
N HIS A 32 3.86 -7.11 1.38
CA HIS A 32 3.41 -5.86 2.00
C HIS A 32 2.14 -5.26 1.37
N TYR A 33 1.88 -5.54 0.09
CA TYR A 33 0.78 -4.95 -0.68
C TYR A 33 -0.36 -5.92 -1.02
N ASP A 34 -0.04 -7.19 -1.26
CA ASP A 34 -0.99 -8.26 -1.62
C ASP A 34 -1.69 -8.84 -0.38
N SER A 35 -1.18 -8.51 0.82
CA SER A 35 -1.98 -8.61 2.03
C SER A 35 -2.99 -7.46 2.02
N LEU A 36 -4.17 -7.74 1.46
CA LEU A 36 -5.40 -6.97 1.67
C LEU A 36 -5.73 -6.69 3.17
N ASP A 37 -4.93 -7.22 4.10
CA ASP A 37 -5.02 -7.09 5.55
C ASP A 37 -3.80 -6.43 6.25
N GLY A 38 -2.78 -5.96 5.54
CA GLY A 38 -1.48 -5.67 6.16
C GLY A 38 -1.12 -4.21 6.40
N TYR A 39 -0.70 -3.51 5.33
CA TYR A 39 -0.05 -2.21 5.45
C TYR A 39 -0.46 -1.23 4.36
N ALA A 40 -0.58 -1.69 3.11
CA ALA A 40 -1.09 -0.86 2.03
C ALA A 40 -2.54 -0.39 2.28
N ARG A 41 -3.39 -1.29 2.80
CA ARG A 41 -4.75 -0.94 3.21
C ARG A 41 -4.76 0.07 4.36
N HIS A 42 -3.92 -0.15 5.37
CA HIS A 42 -3.77 0.77 6.48
C HIS A 42 -3.31 2.17 6.02
N LEU A 43 -2.34 2.26 5.11
CA LEU A 43 -1.91 3.53 4.54
C LEU A 43 -3.04 4.22 3.76
N ARG A 44 -3.85 3.45 3.03
CA ARG A 44 -5.00 3.97 2.28
C ARG A 44 -6.12 4.46 3.19
N ASP A 45 -6.38 3.76 4.30
CA ASP A 45 -7.37 4.16 5.31
C ASP A 45 -6.88 5.41 6.08
N ALA A 46 -5.58 5.46 6.39
CA ALA A 46 -4.94 6.55 7.11
C ALA A 46 -4.81 7.84 6.30
N LEU A 47 -4.54 7.71 5.00
CA LEU A 47 -4.22 8.80 4.08
C LEU A 47 -5.06 8.67 2.78
N PRO A 48 -6.39 8.80 2.87
CA PRO A 48 -7.31 8.47 1.78
C PRO A 48 -7.10 9.28 0.50
N TYR A 49 -6.50 10.47 0.60
CA TYR A 49 -6.29 11.38 -0.53
C TYR A 49 -4.81 11.56 -0.90
N ALA A 50 -3.90 10.77 -0.33
CA ALA A 50 -2.51 10.83 -0.74
C ALA A 50 -2.32 10.29 -2.16
N THR A 51 -1.31 10.81 -2.85
CA THR A 51 -0.76 10.16 -4.05
C THR A 51 0.26 9.13 -3.59
N LEU A 52 0.17 7.89 -4.11
CA LEU A 52 1.08 6.80 -3.75
C LEU A 52 1.97 6.45 -4.95
N LEU A 53 3.29 6.44 -4.71
CA LEU A 53 4.31 5.96 -5.63
C LEU A 53 5.06 4.80 -4.95
N ALA A 54 5.31 3.74 -5.70
CA ALA A 54 5.97 2.54 -5.18
C ALA A 54 6.98 2.02 -6.20
N PHE A 55 8.20 1.75 -5.74
CA PHE A 55 9.28 1.17 -6.54
C PHE A 55 9.63 -0.22 -5.99
N THR A 56 10.00 -1.14 -6.87
CA THR A 56 10.52 -2.45 -6.44
C THR A 56 11.42 -3.04 -7.52
N GLY A 57 12.47 -3.74 -7.10
CA GLY A 57 13.31 -4.53 -8.00
C GLY A 57 12.66 -5.83 -8.50
N THR A 58 11.51 -6.23 -7.92
CA THR A 58 10.80 -7.48 -8.28
C THR A 58 9.34 -7.19 -8.64
N PRO A 59 9.07 -6.54 -9.77
CA PRO A 59 7.70 -6.25 -10.16
C PRO A 59 6.91 -7.55 -10.32
N ILE A 60 5.68 -7.57 -9.81
CA ILE A 60 4.75 -8.65 -10.15
C ILE A 60 4.43 -8.52 -11.64
N SER A 61 4.83 -9.51 -12.44
CA SER A 61 4.40 -9.61 -13.83
C SER A 61 2.89 -9.74 -13.83
N LYS A 62 2.17 -8.63 -14.04
CA LYS A 62 0.76 -8.69 -14.41
C LYS A 62 0.73 -9.48 -15.71
N ALA A 63 -0.04 -10.55 -15.76
CA ALA A 63 -0.26 -11.33 -16.98
C ALA A 63 -0.83 -10.50 -18.15
N GLU A 64 -1.11 -9.20 -17.97
CA GLU A 64 -1.58 -8.27 -19.01
C GLU A 64 -1.07 -6.83 -18.78
N ALA A 65 0.22 -6.62 -18.58
CA ALA A 65 0.81 -5.29 -18.77
C ALA A 65 2.18 -5.41 -19.45
N ASP A 66 2.21 -6.15 -20.55
CA ASP A 66 3.32 -6.15 -21.48
C ASP A 66 3.16 -4.92 -22.40
N THR A 67 3.75 -3.79 -22.02
CA THR A 67 3.90 -2.67 -22.95
C THR A 67 5.35 -2.58 -23.39
N ARG A 68 5.52 -3.07 -24.63
CA ARG A 68 6.66 -2.94 -25.55
C ARG A 68 7.79 -3.96 -25.38
N ALA A 69 7.73 -4.96 -26.26
CA ALA A 69 8.90 -5.50 -26.91
C ALA A 69 9.77 -4.34 -27.46
N VAL A 70 11.01 -4.31 -27.02
CA VAL A 70 12.14 -3.71 -27.74
C VAL A 70 13.12 -4.82 -28.06
#